data_AF-A0A559RXU0-F1
#
_entry.id   AF-A0A559RXU0-F1
#
_cell.length_a   1.000
_cell.length_b   1.000
_cell.length_c   1.000
_cell.angle_alpha   90.00
_cell.angle_beta   90.00
_cell.angle_gamma   90.00
#
_symmetry.space_group_name_H-M   'P 1'
#
loop_
_entity.id
_entity.type
_entity.pdbx_description
1 polymer ?
#
loop_
_entity_poly.entity_id
_entity_poly.type
_entity_poly.pdbx_seq_one_letter_code
_entity_poly.pdbx_strand_id
1 'polypeptide(L)'
;MLSLILNKITKYSIAISLILFFSLHINSQENELNGFSKKELNRLKSFDTIFNDYKFNNNFVNLNLENVLFYDKKRRQNKTWACIFTGASAILLIQGIAFDTRDNGISDLFSDVSYLGSAIYLGASIPFHIGIRKNKKLKEKKLLFVVDELKNNQD
;
A
#
# COMPACT_ATOMS: atom_id res chain seq x y z
N MET A 1 -15.33 -40.96 9.65
CA MET A 1 -14.58 -40.92 8.36
C MET A 1 -14.92 -39.68 7.53
N LEU A 2 -16.20 -39.38 7.29
CA LEU A 2 -16.65 -38.16 6.58
C LEU A 2 -16.17 -36.84 7.21
N SER A 3 -16.21 -36.69 8.54
CA SER A 3 -15.75 -35.45 9.21
C SER A 3 -14.24 -35.18 9.04
N LEU A 4 -13.41 -36.23 8.97
CA LEU A 4 -11.97 -36.12 8.75
C LEU A 4 -11.65 -35.67 7.32
N ILE A 5 -12.45 -36.11 6.34
CA ILE A 5 -12.30 -35.72 4.94
C ILE A 5 -12.72 -34.26 4.75
N LEU A 6 -13.86 -33.86 5.32
CA LEU A 6 -14.34 -32.48 5.31
C LEU A 6 -13.32 -31.50 5.93
N ASN A 7 -12.71 -31.86 7.07
CA ASN A 7 -11.74 -31.02 7.76
C ASN A 7 -10.40 -30.89 7.00
N LYS A 8 -10.04 -31.88 6.18
CA LYS A 8 -8.89 -31.75 5.26
C LYS A 8 -9.21 -30.79 4.11
N ILE A 9 -10.36 -30.95 3.47
CA ILE A 9 -10.78 -30.13 2.32
C ILE A 9 -10.86 -28.64 2.70
N THR A 10 -11.41 -28.31 3.87
CA THR A 10 -11.49 -26.92 4.35
C THR A 10 -10.10 -26.31 4.59
N LYS A 11 -9.16 -27.06 5.18
CA LYS A 11 -7.78 -26.58 5.39
C LYS A 11 -7.05 -26.28 4.08
N TYR A 12 -7.16 -27.16 3.08
CA TYR A 12 -6.53 -26.92 1.77
C TYR A 12 -7.21 -25.77 1.02
N SER A 13 -8.53 -25.63 1.12
CA SER A 13 -9.27 -24.51 0.52
C SER A 13 -8.83 -23.16 1.07
N ILE A 14 -8.65 -23.05 2.40
CA ILE A 14 -8.16 -21.82 3.05
C ILE A 14 -6.73 -21.51 2.60
N ALA A 15 -5.84 -22.52 2.57
CA ALA A 15 -4.46 -22.34 2.12
C ALA A 15 -4.37 -21.90 0.65
N ILE A 16 -5.17 -22.51 -0.24
CA ILE A 16 -5.25 -22.16 -1.66
C ILE A 16 -5.79 -20.73 -1.84
N SER A 17 -6.81 -20.35 -1.08
CA SER A 17 -7.37 -18.99 -1.13
C SER A 17 -6.35 -17.94 -0.68
N LEU A 18 -5.56 -18.25 0.36
CA LEU A 18 -4.46 -17.40 0.82
C LEU A 18 -3.37 -17.26 -0.25
N ILE A 19 -2.96 -18.36 -0.89
CA ILE A 19 -1.94 -18.35 -1.97
C ILE A 19 -2.44 -17.56 -3.19
N LEU A 20 -3.71 -17.69 -3.55
CA LEU A 20 -4.33 -16.93 -4.65
C LEU A 20 -4.42 -15.42 -4.33
N PHE A 21 -4.68 -15.06 -3.07
CA PHE A 21 -4.70 -13.66 -2.65
C PHE A 21 -3.30 -13.01 -2.77
N PHE A 22 -2.24 -13.75 -2.42
CA PHE A 22 -0.86 -13.27 -2.55
C PHE A 22 -0.36 -13.24 -4.00
N SER A 23 -0.77 -14.17 -4.85
CA SER A 23 -0.34 -14.20 -6.25
C SER A 23 -0.88 -13.04 -7.08
N LEU A 24 -2.07 -12.52 -6.75
CA LEU A 24 -2.64 -11.33 -7.40
C LEU A 24 -1.87 -10.03 -7.09
N HIS A 25 -1.07 -9.99 -6.00
CA HIS A 25 -0.29 -8.82 -5.64
C HIS A 25 1.10 -8.74 -6.30
N ILE A 26 1.62 -9.85 -6.84
CA ILE A 26 2.97 -9.89 -7.44
C ILE A 26 3.00 -9.28 -8.85
N ASN A 27 1.84 -9.13 -9.51
CA ASN A 27 1.76 -8.65 -10.90
C ASN A 27 1.82 -7.12 -11.08
N SER A 28 2.23 -6.34 -10.06
CA SER A 28 2.63 -4.95 -10.27
C SER A 28 4.06 -4.87 -10.83
N GLN A 29 4.38 -5.68 -11.84
CA GLN A 29 5.70 -5.69 -12.46
C GLN A 29 5.97 -4.36 -13.15
N GLU A 30 7.13 -3.85 -12.82
CA GLU A 30 7.73 -2.62 -13.29
C GLU A 30 8.25 -2.88 -14.70
N ASN A 31 7.48 -2.44 -15.69
CA ASN A 31 8.07 -2.24 -17.01
C ASN A 31 8.92 -0.99 -16.93
N GLU A 32 10.24 -1.18 -16.77
CA GLU A 32 11.23 -0.22 -17.27
C GLU A 32 10.94 -0.03 -18.76
N LEU A 33 10.27 1.06 -19.10
CA LEU A 33 10.17 1.55 -20.46
C LEU A 33 10.95 2.85 -20.51
N ASN A 34 11.85 2.95 -21.47
CA ASN A 34 12.63 4.15 -21.76
C ASN A 34 11.70 5.37 -21.90
N GLY A 35 11.64 6.20 -20.85
CA GLY A 35 10.83 7.42 -20.79
C GLY A 35 9.52 7.30 -20.01
N PHE A 36 8.96 8.45 -19.64
CA PHE A 36 7.73 8.54 -18.86
C PHE A 36 6.52 8.02 -19.63
N SER A 37 5.75 7.12 -19.03
CA SER A 37 4.45 6.71 -19.58
C SER A 37 3.45 7.87 -19.59
N LYS A 38 2.42 7.80 -20.44
CA LYS A 38 1.34 8.82 -20.48
C LYS A 38 0.70 9.05 -19.10
N LYS A 39 0.56 7.98 -18.31
CA LYS A 39 0.03 8.04 -16.94
C LYS A 39 0.95 8.81 -16.00
N GLU A 40 2.25 8.60 -16.13
CA GLU A 40 3.27 9.30 -15.35
C GLU A 40 3.38 10.77 -15.74
N LEU A 41 3.34 11.09 -17.04
CA LEU A 41 3.29 12.47 -17.52
C LEU A 41 2.07 13.21 -16.97
N ASN A 42 0.88 12.61 -17.06
CA ASN A 42 -0.33 13.21 -16.47
C ASN A 42 -0.21 13.38 -14.95
N ARG A 43 0.50 12.46 -14.29
CA ARG A 43 0.74 12.54 -12.85
C ARG A 43 1.70 13.67 -12.50
N LEU A 44 2.78 13.85 -13.27
CA LEU A 44 3.70 14.97 -13.10
C LEU A 44 3.00 16.31 -13.31
N LYS A 45 2.21 16.45 -14.38
CA LYS A 45 1.39 17.65 -14.64
C LYS A 45 0.39 17.97 -13.51
N SER A 46 -0.05 16.96 -12.77
CA SER A 46 -0.90 17.16 -11.58
C SER A 46 -0.14 17.68 -10.36
N PHE A 47 1.20 17.61 -10.34
CA PHE A 47 2.02 18.11 -9.25
C PHE A 47 2.35 19.59 -9.39
N ASP A 48 2.66 20.05 -10.60
CA ASP A 48 2.97 21.44 -10.90
C ASP A 48 2.71 21.73 -12.39
N THR A 49 2.31 22.96 -12.70
CA THR A 49 2.05 23.40 -14.08
C THR A 49 3.31 23.56 -14.91
N ILE A 50 4.49 23.74 -14.28
CA ILE A 50 5.76 23.90 -14.99
C ILE A 50 6.11 22.68 -15.88
N PHE A 51 5.56 21.51 -15.57
CA PHE A 51 5.77 20.29 -16.36
C PHE A 51 4.93 20.21 -17.63
N ASN A 52 4.02 21.16 -17.89
CA ASN A 52 3.26 21.20 -19.13
C ASN A 52 4.15 21.52 -20.33
N ASP A 53 5.14 22.40 -20.13
CA ASP A 53 6.01 22.93 -21.17
C ASP A 53 7.42 22.31 -21.14
N TYR A 54 7.69 21.44 -20.16
CA TYR A 54 8.97 20.77 -20.02
C TYR A 54 9.22 19.77 -21.16
N LYS A 55 10.37 19.89 -21.84
CA LYS A 55 10.73 19.08 -23.03
C LYS A 55 11.45 17.76 -22.71
N PHE A 56 11.67 17.43 -21.43
CA PHE A 56 12.30 16.17 -20.99
C PHE A 56 13.66 15.86 -21.64
N ASN A 57 14.44 16.90 -21.98
CA ASN A 57 15.77 16.77 -22.61
C ASN A 57 16.92 16.71 -21.59
N ASN A 58 16.67 17.03 -20.32
CA ASN A 58 17.68 17.03 -19.27
C ASN A 58 17.61 15.72 -18.47
N ASN A 59 18.57 14.81 -18.70
CA ASN A 59 18.64 13.51 -18.03
C ASN A 59 18.69 13.62 -16.50
N PHE A 60 19.37 14.63 -15.95
CA PHE A 60 19.48 14.80 -14.52
C PHE A 60 18.14 15.21 -13.89
N VAL A 61 17.39 16.11 -14.54
CA VAL A 61 16.04 16.49 -14.11
C VAL A 61 15.07 15.31 -14.28
N ASN A 62 15.14 14.58 -15.39
CA ASN A 62 14.32 13.40 -15.64
C ASN A 62 14.52 12.32 -14.54
N LEU A 63 15.76 12.02 -14.18
CA LEU A 63 16.05 11.06 -13.11
C LEU A 63 15.48 11.50 -11.75
N ASN A 64 15.49 12.81 -11.45
CA ASN A 64 14.85 13.31 -10.24
C ASN A 64 13.31 13.26 -10.33
N LEU A 65 12.71 13.46 -11.50
CA LEU A 65 11.27 13.29 -11.72
C LEU A 65 10.82 11.83 -11.59
N GLU A 66 11.62 10.88 -12.08
CA GLU A 66 11.39 9.45 -11.84
C GLU A 66 11.38 9.13 -10.35
N ASN A 67 12.33 9.69 -9.59
CA ASN A 67 12.35 9.56 -8.13
C ASN A 67 11.09 10.15 -7.47
N VAL A 68 10.59 11.30 -7.94
CA VAL A 68 9.32 11.88 -7.46
C VAL A 68 8.17 10.90 -7.69
N LEU A 69 8.06 10.33 -8.89
CA LEU A 69 7.01 9.36 -9.23
C LEU A 69 7.14 8.07 -8.42
N PHE A 70 8.36 7.57 -8.23
CA PHE A 70 8.66 6.41 -7.40
C PHE A 70 8.18 6.60 -5.97
N TYR A 71 8.53 7.73 -5.33
CA TYR A 71 8.09 8.02 -3.97
C TYR A 71 6.57 8.24 -3.88
N ASP A 72 5.92 8.83 -4.89
CA ASP A 72 4.46 8.93 -4.93
C ASP A 72 3.78 7.56 -5.09
N LYS A 73 4.33 6.66 -5.91
CA LYS A 73 3.88 5.27 -6.07
C LYS A 73 4.01 4.52 -4.74
N LYS A 74 5.18 4.55 -4.10
CA LYS A 74 5.41 3.91 -2.79
C LYS A 74 4.52 4.49 -1.70
N ARG A 75 4.30 5.81 -1.68
CA ARG A 75 3.36 6.45 -0.74
C ARG A 75 1.94 5.92 -0.92
N ARG A 76 1.45 5.80 -2.16
CA ARG A 76 0.11 5.28 -2.45
C ARG A 76 -0.02 3.81 -2.07
N GLN A 77 0.97 2.98 -2.40
CA GLN A 77 1.02 1.57 -1.97
C GLN A 77 0.95 1.46 -0.44
N ASN A 78 1.76 2.23 0.28
CA ASN A 78 1.73 2.23 1.74
C ASN A 78 0.38 2.72 2.29
N LYS A 79 -0.28 3.70 1.65
CA LYS A 79 -1.62 4.12 2.05
C LYS A 79 -2.65 3.01 1.90
N THR A 80 -2.58 2.24 0.82
CA THR A 80 -3.46 1.09 0.60
C THR A 80 -3.24 0.04 1.68
N TRP A 81 -1.99 -0.38 1.92
CA TRP A 81 -1.68 -1.38 2.95
C TRP A 81 -2.05 -0.93 4.35
N ALA A 82 -1.76 0.32 4.71
CA ALA A 82 -2.17 0.89 5.98
C ALA A 82 -3.69 0.83 6.18
N CYS A 83 -4.47 1.13 5.12
CA CYS A 83 -5.93 1.04 5.15
C CYS A 83 -6.42 -0.40 5.32
N ILE A 84 -5.85 -1.35 4.57
CA ILE A 84 -6.21 -2.78 4.65
C ILE A 84 -5.98 -3.30 6.06
N PHE A 85 -4.80 -3.06 6.63
CA PHE A 85 -4.44 -3.59 7.95
C PHE A 85 -5.23 -2.93 9.09
N THR A 86 -5.39 -1.60 9.05
CA THR A 86 -6.21 -0.91 10.05
C THR A 86 -7.69 -1.30 9.93
N GLY A 87 -8.21 -1.48 8.71
CA GLY A 87 -9.56 -1.96 8.47
C GLY A 87 -9.79 -3.39 8.97
N ALA A 88 -8.87 -4.31 8.69
CA ALA A 88 -8.90 -5.67 9.22
C ALA A 88 -8.85 -5.70 10.75
N SER A 89 -8.00 -4.86 11.35
CA SER A 89 -7.93 -4.68 12.80
C SER A 89 -9.26 -4.24 13.39
N ALA A 90 -9.91 -3.23 12.80
CA ALA A 90 -11.21 -2.73 13.26
C ALA A 90 -12.31 -3.79 13.16
N ILE A 91 -12.35 -4.55 12.05
CA ILE A 91 -13.32 -5.64 11.86
C ILE A 91 -13.14 -6.70 12.94
N LEU A 92 -11.91 -7.13 13.20
CA LEU A 92 -11.62 -8.14 14.21
C LEU A 92 -11.93 -7.64 15.61
N LEU A 93 -11.68 -6.37 15.90
CA LEU A 93 -12.04 -5.77 17.20
C LEU A 93 -13.56 -5.80 17.41
N ILE A 94 -14.34 -5.41 16.40
CA ILE A 94 -15.81 -5.46 16.44
C ILE A 94 -16.30 -6.91 16.62
N GLN A 95 -15.69 -7.87 15.90
CA GLN A 95 -16.01 -9.29 16.06
C GLN A 95 -15.69 -9.77 17.48
N GLY A 96 -14.55 -9.36 18.05
CA GLY A 96 -14.17 -9.68 19.42
C GLY A 96 -15.24 -9.24 20.41
N ILE A 97 -15.63 -7.96 20.34
CA ILE A 97 -16.71 -7.38 21.17
C ILE A 97 -18.03 -8.14 20.98
N ALA A 98 -18.38 -8.48 19.75
CA ALA A 98 -19.61 -9.21 19.46
C ALA A 98 -19.62 -10.63 20.04
N PHE A 99 -18.48 -11.33 20.04
CA PHE A 99 -18.37 -12.65 20.67
C PHE A 99 -18.39 -12.55 22.20
N ASP A 100 -17.72 -11.56 22.78
CA ASP A 100 -17.67 -11.30 24.22
C ASP A 100 -19.08 -11.11 24.83
N THR A 101 -20.03 -10.62 24.04
CA THR A 101 -21.42 -10.44 24.49
C THR A 101 -22.24 -11.73 24.58
N ARG A 102 -21.71 -12.87 24.13
CA ARG A 102 -22.37 -14.18 24.21
C ARG A 102 -21.70 -14.98 25.32
N ASP A 103 -22.50 -15.50 26.24
CA ASP A 103 -21.98 -16.16 27.44
C ASP A 103 -21.92 -17.68 27.21
N ASN A 104 -20.91 -18.12 26.45
CA ASN A 104 -20.55 -19.54 26.35
C ASN A 104 -19.03 -19.69 26.15
N GLY A 105 -18.40 -20.72 26.74
CA GLY A 105 -16.93 -20.85 26.67
C GLY A 105 -16.33 -20.99 25.27
N ILE A 106 -17.15 -21.17 24.22
CA ILE A 106 -16.72 -21.13 22.83
C ILE A 106 -16.58 -19.67 22.36
N SER A 107 -17.48 -18.78 22.74
CA SER A 107 -17.41 -17.36 22.38
C SER A 107 -16.24 -16.63 23.05
N ASP A 108 -15.85 -17.02 24.27
CA ASP A 108 -14.65 -16.47 24.93
C ASP A 108 -13.38 -16.76 24.13
N LEU A 109 -13.24 -17.99 23.62
CA LEU A 109 -12.08 -18.35 22.79
C LEU A 109 -12.07 -17.57 21.47
N PHE A 110 -13.23 -17.32 20.86
CA PHE A 110 -13.31 -16.53 19.65
C PHE A 110 -13.08 -15.03 19.91
N SER A 111 -13.52 -14.48 21.05
CA SER A 111 -13.28 -13.08 21.40
C SER A 111 -11.79 -12.82 21.60
N ASP A 112 -11.09 -13.67 22.33
CA ASP A 112 -9.65 -13.59 22.56
C ASP A 112 -8.85 -13.65 21.24
N VAL A 113 -9.17 -14.61 20.36
CA VAL A 113 -8.52 -14.74 19.06
C VAL A 113 -8.76 -13.50 18.19
N SER A 114 -9.98 -12.97 18.21
CA SER A 114 -10.35 -11.75 17.49
C SER A 114 -9.61 -10.53 18.03
N TYR A 115 -9.50 -10.34 19.35
CA TYR A 115 -8.74 -9.25 19.94
C TYR A 115 -7.24 -9.35 19.63
N LEU A 116 -6.65 -10.54 19.76
CA LEU A 116 -5.25 -10.78 19.42
C LEU A 116 -4.99 -10.50 17.93
N GLY A 117 -5.86 -11.01 17.05
CA GLY A 117 -5.79 -10.72 15.62
C GLY A 117 -5.86 -9.22 15.34
N SER A 118 -6.79 -8.51 15.99
CA SER A 118 -6.93 -7.07 15.86
C SER A 118 -5.64 -6.33 16.23
N ALA A 119 -5.00 -6.69 17.35
CA ALA A 119 -3.74 -6.09 17.78
C ALA A 119 -2.60 -6.36 16.79
N ILE A 120 -2.50 -7.59 16.26
CA ILE A 120 -1.49 -7.97 15.26
C ILE A 120 -1.66 -7.12 13.99
N TYR A 121 -2.89 -7.02 13.47
CA TYR A 121 -3.15 -6.25 12.26
C TYR A 121 -2.92 -4.74 12.45
N LEU A 122 -3.25 -4.20 13.64
CA LEU A 122 -2.94 -2.82 13.96
C LEU A 122 -1.42 -2.59 14.01
N GLY A 123 -0.68 -3.48 14.67
CA GLY A 123 0.77 -3.45 14.71
C GLY A 123 1.40 -3.52 13.32
N ALA A 124 0.87 -4.38 12.45
CA ALA A 124 1.30 -4.50 11.05
C ALA A 124 1.04 -3.24 10.21
N SER A 125 0.06 -2.40 10.56
CA SER A 125 -0.25 -1.16 9.82
C SER A 125 0.74 -0.02 10.09
N ILE A 126 1.42 -0.03 11.24
CA ILE A 126 2.37 1.01 11.70
C ILE A 126 3.48 1.31 10.68
N PRO A 127 4.27 0.33 10.18
CA PRO A 127 5.35 0.61 9.22
C PRO A 127 4.83 1.27 7.93
N PHE A 128 3.60 0.97 7.51
CA PHE A 128 2.99 1.60 6.35
C PHE A 128 2.59 3.05 6.64
N HIS A 129 2.00 3.35 7.79
CA HIS A 129 1.71 4.73 8.19
C HIS A 129 2.99 5.59 8.29
N ILE A 130 4.06 5.04 8.85
CA ILE A 130 5.38 5.69 8.90
C ILE A 130 5.90 5.89 7.46
N GLY A 131 5.81 4.86 6.62
CA GLY A 131 6.24 4.89 5.23
C GLY A 131 5.50 5.94 4.39
N ILE A 132 4.21 6.18 4.63
CA ILE A 132 3.44 7.25 3.96
C ILE A 132 4.07 8.62 4.25
N ARG A 133 4.38 8.90 5.52
CA ARG A 133 4.98 10.16 5.95
C ARG A 133 6.39 10.33 5.37
N LYS A 134 7.21 9.27 5.44
CA LYS A 134 8.57 9.25 4.88
C LYS A 134 8.57 9.54 3.38
N ASN A 135 7.77 8.80 2.61
CA ASN A 135 7.72 8.93 1.16
C ASN A 135 7.10 10.26 0.70
N LYS A 136 6.15 10.81 1.47
CA LYS A 136 5.64 12.17 1.20
C LYS A 136 6.76 13.22 1.29
N LYS A 137 7.55 13.19 2.36
CA LYS A 137 8.68 14.13 2.55
C LYS A 137 9.75 13.99 1.45
N LEU A 138 10.12 12.76 1.10
CA LEU A 138 11.11 12.52 0.04
C LEU A 138 10.62 12.99 -1.33
N LYS A 139 9.35 12.74 -1.65
CA LYS A 139 8.71 13.25 -2.87
C LYS A 139 8.75 14.78 -2.92
N GLU A 140 8.34 15.45 -1.85
CA GLU A 140 8.30 16.91 -1.77
C GLU A 140 9.69 17.52 -1.93
N LYS A 141 10.70 16.96 -1.25
CA LYS A 141 12.09 17.41 -1.37
C LYS A 141 12.60 17.32 -2.81
N LYS A 142 12.34 16.20 -3.49
CA LYS A 142 12.78 15.99 -4.87
C LYS A 142 12.00 16.85 -5.87
N LEU A 143 10.71 17.05 -5.62
CA LEU A 143 9.86 17.90 -6.45
C LEU A 143 10.31 19.37 -6.39
N LEU A 144 10.55 19.89 -5.19
CA LEU A 144 11.06 21.26 -5.01
C LEU A 144 12.38 21.46 -5.74
N PHE A 145 13.32 20.53 -5.57
CA PHE A 145 14.60 20.56 -6.27
C PHE A 145 14.44 20.64 -7.80
N VAL A 146 13.54 19.82 -8.37
CA VAL A 146 13.28 19.85 -9.82
C VAL A 146 12.64 21.17 -10.25
N VAL A 147 11.67 21.68 -9.49
CA VAL A 147 11.00 22.95 -9.81
C VAL A 147 12.00 24.11 -9.80
N ASP A 148 12.88 24.16 -8.80
CA ASP A 148 13.92 25.19 -8.70
C ASP A 148 14.92 25.09 -9.85
N GLU A 149 15.37 23.87 -10.19
CA GLU A 149 16.27 23.62 -11.32
C GLU A 149 15.65 24.04 -12.66
N LEU A 150 14.35 23.79 -12.87
CA LEU A 150 13.67 24.18 -14.09
C LEU A 150 13.48 25.69 -14.21
N LYS A 151 13.20 26.38 -13.11
CA LYS A 151 13.08 27.85 -13.10
C LYS A 151 14.42 28.53 -13.40
N ASN A 152 15.50 28.07 -12.77
CA ASN A 152 16.83 28.66 -12.94
C ASN A 152 17.43 28.44 -14.34
N ASN A 153 16.92 27.47 -15.11
CA ASN A 153 17.36 27.19 -16.48
C ASN A 153 16.42 27.81 -17.55
N GLN A 154 15.44 28.61 -17.15
CA GLN A 154 14.51 29.33 -18.05
C GLN A 154 14.81 30.84 -18.15
N ASP A 155 15.71 31.36 -17.32
CA ASP A 155 16.30 32.70 -17.39
C ASP A 155 17.59 32.70 -18.21
#